data_AF-A0AAW9HAU9-F1
#
_entry.id   AF-A0AAW9HAU9-F1
#
_cell.length_a   1.000
_cell.length_b   1.000
_cell.length_c   1.000
_cell.angle_alpha   90.00
_cell.angle_beta   90.00
_cell.angle_gamma   90.00
#
_symmetry.space_group_name_H-M   'P 1'
#
loop_
_entity.id
_entity.type
_entity.pdbx_description
1 polymer ?
#
loop_
_entity_poly.entity_id
_entity_poly.type
_entity_poly.pdbx_seq_one_letter_code
_entity_poly.pdbx_strand_id
1 'polypeptide(L)'
;MSNIQYITDDRGQKISAVIPIALFEKLIHNSELDELYEPVQNDTGPSDDVQYPNEVINILSSKNCTMQAAWRLYRGMTQKQVAEKLGIKQSTVSEFEKSERPRKENIERLAELYNCKPEQLILE
;
A
#
# COMPACT_ATOMS: atom_id res chain seq x y z
N MET A 1 -19.03 -6.74 40.27
CA MET A 1 -20.12 -5.82 39.90
C MET A 1 -19.47 -4.53 39.43
N SER A 2 -19.67 -4.16 38.16
CA SER A 2 -19.12 -2.90 37.64
C SER A 2 -19.87 -1.74 38.31
N ASN A 3 -19.17 -0.98 39.16
CA ASN A 3 -19.75 0.15 39.86
C ASN A 3 -19.81 1.34 38.90
N ILE A 4 -21.00 1.64 38.37
CA ILE A 4 -21.23 2.75 37.45
C ILE A 4 -21.84 3.89 38.24
N GLN A 5 -21.19 5.05 38.23
CA GLN A 5 -21.71 6.27 38.84
C GLN A 5 -22.29 7.16 37.75
N TYR A 6 -23.41 7.82 38.02
CA TYR A 6 -24.05 8.73 37.08
C TYR A 6 -23.93 10.17 37.56
N ILE A 7 -23.65 11.08 36.63
CA ILE A 7 -23.71 12.52 36.85
C ILE A 7 -24.98 13.02 36.17
N THR A 8 -25.78 13.78 36.90
CA THR A 8 -27.07 14.30 36.42
C THR A 8 -27.04 15.82 36.29
N ASP A 9 -27.91 16.35 35.43
CA ASP A 9 -28.21 17.79 35.38
C ASP A 9 -29.06 18.25 36.60
N ASP A 10 -29.44 19.53 36.61
CA ASP A 10 -30.27 20.17 37.64
C ASP A 10 -31.70 19.62 37.69
N ARG A 11 -32.13 18.87 36.68
CA ARG A 11 -33.44 18.21 36.57
C ARG A 11 -33.37 16.71 36.90
N GLY A 12 -32.19 16.19 37.22
CA GLY A 12 -31.97 14.78 37.54
C GLY A 12 -31.84 13.87 36.32
N GLN A 13 -31.72 14.41 35.11
CA GLN A 13 -31.46 13.63 33.90
C GLN A 13 -29.97 13.25 33.83
N LYS A 14 -29.68 11.97 33.56
CA LYS A 14 -28.30 11.47 33.44
C LYS A 14 -27.66 12.00 32.17
N ILE A 15 -26.56 12.73 32.32
CA ILE A 15 -25.82 13.33 31.21
C ILE A 15 -24.48 12.64 30.95
N SER A 16 -23.89 12.04 31.97
CA SER A 16 -22.64 11.28 31.83
C SER A 16 -22.54 10.19 32.90
N ALA A 17 -21.63 9.25 32.70
CA ALA A 17 -21.37 8.16 33.63
C ALA A 17 -19.87 7.97 33.84
N VAL A 18 -19.46 7.73 35.08
CA VAL A 18 -18.13 7.26 35.44
C VAL A 18 -18.19 5.73 35.51
N ILE A 19 -17.44 5.08 34.63
CA ILE A 19 -17.39 3.62 34.52
C ILE A 19 -15.97 3.09 34.76
N PRO A 20 -15.82 1.82 35.17
CA PRO A 20 -14.50 1.20 35.26
C PRO A 20 -13.76 1.21 33.92
N ILE A 21 -12.44 1.45 33.94
CA ILE A 21 -11.63 1.58 32.71
C ILE A 21 -11.73 0.35 31.79
N ALA A 22 -11.75 -0.85 32.36
CA ALA A 22 -11.89 -2.09 31.60
C ALA A 22 -13.25 -2.24 30.89
N LEU A 23 -14.30 -1.55 31.36
CA LEU A 23 -15.60 -1.50 30.68
C LEU A 23 -15.58 -0.45 29.57
N PHE A 24 -14.94 0.71 29.81
CA PHE A 24 -14.74 1.73 28.79
C PHE A 24 -13.96 1.17 27.60
N GLU A 25 -12.81 0.54 27.82
CA GLU A 25 -11.98 -0.06 26.77
C GLU A 25 -12.78 -1.07 25.90
N LYS A 26 -13.65 -1.87 26.52
CA LYS A 26 -14.52 -2.82 25.79
C LYS A 26 -15.59 -2.13 24.97
N LEU A 27 -16.15 -1.02 25.46
CA LEU A 27 -17.15 -0.25 24.73
C LEU A 27 -16.52 0.45 23.53
N ILE A 28 -15.35 1.05 23.74
CA ILE A 28 -14.56 1.75 22.72
C ILE A 28 -14.13 0.81 21.59
N HIS A 29 -13.63 -0.38 21.94
CA HIS A 29 -13.17 -1.34 20.94
C HIS A 29 -14.28 -1.81 19.98
N ASN A 30 -15.55 -1.77 20.40
CA ASN A 30 -16.69 -2.20 19.59
C ASN A 30 -17.49 -1.02 19.01
N SER A 31 -17.04 0.21 19.22
CA SER A 31 -17.74 1.40 18.75
C SER A 31 -17.04 1.99 17.52
N GLU A 32 -17.77 2.07 16.40
CA GLU A 32 -17.37 2.84 15.21
C GLU A 32 -17.66 4.33 15.46
N LEU A 33 -16.88 4.96 16.35
CA LEU A 33 -17.01 6.39 16.66
C LEU A 33 -15.86 7.15 16.00
N ASP A 34 -16.20 7.97 15.00
CA ASP A 34 -15.24 8.81 14.24
C ASP A 34 -14.31 9.64 15.15
N GLU A 35 -14.82 10.14 16.28
CA GLU A 35 -14.09 10.95 17.26
C GLU A 35 -12.94 10.21 17.97
N LEU A 36 -12.90 8.88 17.89
CA LEU A 36 -11.89 8.03 18.53
C LEU A 36 -10.81 7.54 17.57
N TYR A 37 -10.98 7.76 16.28
CA TYR A 37 -9.93 7.46 15.31
C TYR A 37 -8.92 8.58 15.32
N GLU A 38 -7.64 8.22 15.43
CA GLU A 38 -6.58 9.15 15.09
C GLU A 38 -6.58 9.35 13.57
N PRO A 39 -6.42 10.60 13.09
CA PRO A 39 -6.24 10.82 11.66
C PRO A 39 -5.01 10.02 11.21
N VAL A 40 -5.21 9.13 10.25
CA VAL A 40 -4.10 8.42 9.61
C VAL A 40 -3.19 9.49 9.01
N GLN A 41 -1.91 9.47 9.37
CA GLN A 41 -0.91 10.30 8.70
C GLN A 41 -0.77 9.79 7.27
N ASN A 42 -1.53 10.38 6.36
CA ASN A 42 -1.32 10.23 4.93
C ASN A 42 -0.18 11.19 4.55
N ASP A 43 1.05 10.78 4.85
CA ASP A 43 2.21 11.43 4.24
C ASP A 43 2.07 11.26 2.73
N THR A 44 1.81 12.36 2.02
CA THR A 44 1.61 12.30 0.57
C THR A 44 2.91 11.85 -0.07
N GLY A 45 2.96 10.60 -0.52
CA GLY A 45 4.09 10.04 -1.22
C GLY A 45 4.08 10.45 -2.69
N PRO A 46 5.22 10.62 -3.36
CA PRO A 46 5.26 10.84 -4.82
C PRO A 46 4.65 9.68 -5.63
N SER A 47 4.33 8.54 -5.00
CA SER A 47 3.60 7.43 -5.62
C SER A 47 2.07 7.46 -5.43
N ASP A 48 1.51 8.38 -4.64
CA ASP A 48 0.09 8.33 -4.24
C ASP A 48 -0.89 8.50 -5.42
N ASP A 49 -0.49 9.26 -6.43
CA ASP A 49 -1.29 9.48 -7.64
C ASP A 49 -1.02 8.43 -8.74
N VAL A 50 -0.15 7.44 -8.48
CA VAL A 50 0.21 6.42 -9.46
C VAL A 50 -0.80 5.28 -9.42
N GLN A 51 -1.56 5.14 -10.50
CA GLN A 51 -2.50 4.03 -10.65
C GLN A 51 -1.81 2.80 -11.22
N TYR A 52 -2.09 1.62 -10.66
CA TYR A 52 -1.55 0.35 -11.12
C TYR A 52 -2.69 -0.61 -11.52
N PRO A 53 -2.54 -1.42 -12.57
CA PRO A 53 -3.48 -2.52 -12.82
C PRO A 53 -3.47 -3.52 -11.66
N ASN A 54 -4.65 -3.98 -11.25
CA ASN A 54 -4.80 -4.94 -10.15
C ASN A 54 -4.01 -6.23 -10.42
N GLU A 55 -3.93 -6.68 -11.67
CA GLU A 55 -3.17 -7.87 -12.05
C GLU A 55 -1.67 -7.71 -11.78
N VAL A 56 -1.11 -6.51 -11.99
CA VAL A 56 0.30 -6.24 -11.71
C VAL A 56 0.57 -6.37 -10.21
N ILE A 57 -0.31 -5.80 -9.37
CA ILE A 57 -0.21 -5.89 -7.90
C ILE A 57 -0.37 -7.34 -7.41
N ASN A 58 -1.30 -8.08 -8.01
CA ASN A 58 -1.49 -9.50 -7.69
C ASN A 58 -0.25 -10.32 -8.06
N ILE A 59 0.40 -10.05 -9.20
CA ILE A 59 1.65 -10.71 -9.59
C ILE A 59 2.78 -10.35 -8.62
N LEU A 60 2.92 -9.07 -8.29
CA LEU A 60 3.93 -8.55 -7.36
C LEU A 60 3.89 -9.32 -6.03
N SER A 61 2.70 -9.38 -5.43
CA SER A 61 2.46 -10.04 -4.14
C SER A 61 2.61 -11.56 -4.24
N SER A 62 1.93 -12.21 -5.20
CA SER A 62 1.91 -13.68 -5.30
C SER A 62 3.27 -14.29 -5.64
N LYS A 63 4.10 -13.59 -6.40
CA LYS A 63 5.43 -14.06 -6.81
C LYS A 63 6.57 -13.50 -5.98
N ASN A 64 6.27 -12.60 -5.03
CA ASN A 64 7.26 -11.88 -4.24
C ASN A 64 8.42 -11.34 -5.10
N CYS A 65 8.07 -10.50 -6.07
CA CYS A 65 9.01 -9.98 -7.06
C CYS A 65 9.00 -8.46 -7.10
N THR A 66 9.85 -7.86 -7.91
CA THR A 66 9.92 -6.40 -8.10
C THR A 66 8.86 -5.91 -9.10
N MET A 67 8.58 -4.60 -9.09
CA MET A 67 7.62 -4.00 -10.03
C MET A 67 7.99 -4.22 -11.48
N GLN A 68 9.29 -4.22 -11.83
CA GLN A 68 9.72 -4.46 -13.20
C GLN A 68 9.42 -5.90 -13.63
N ALA A 69 9.65 -6.88 -12.74
CA ALA A 69 9.32 -8.27 -12.99
C ALA A 69 7.80 -8.50 -13.08
N ALA A 70 7.02 -7.85 -12.22
CA ALA A 70 5.56 -7.93 -12.24
C ALA A 70 4.98 -7.41 -13.57
N TRP A 71 5.42 -6.23 -14.03
CA TRP A 71 5.02 -5.68 -15.33
C TRP A 71 5.46 -6.56 -16.50
N ARG A 72 6.68 -7.10 -16.47
CA ARG A 72 7.14 -8.03 -17.50
C ARG A 72 6.21 -9.24 -17.64
N LEU A 73 5.82 -9.82 -16.51
CA LEU A 73 4.93 -10.98 -16.46
C LEU A 73 3.51 -10.62 -16.87
N TYR A 74 3.01 -9.45 -16.47
CA TYR A 74 1.72 -8.93 -16.94
C TYR A 74 1.69 -8.75 -18.47
N ARG A 75 2.81 -8.36 -19.08
CA ARG A 75 2.96 -8.33 -20.55
C ARG A 75 3.25 -9.69 -21.19
N GLY A 76 3.29 -10.78 -20.41
CA GLY A 76 3.54 -12.13 -20.90
C GLY A 76 4.94 -12.34 -21.46
N MET A 77 5.92 -11.56 -21.02
CA MET A 77 7.27 -11.58 -21.58
C MET A 77 8.24 -12.39 -20.69
N THR A 78 9.17 -13.09 -21.33
CA THR A 78 10.35 -13.67 -20.67
C THR A 78 11.47 -12.65 -20.57
N GLN A 79 12.40 -12.83 -19.63
CA GLN A 79 13.60 -11.98 -19.54
C GLN A 79 14.41 -11.99 -20.84
N LYS A 80 14.45 -13.13 -21.54
CA LYS A 80 15.14 -13.27 -22.82
C LYS A 80 14.49 -12.40 -23.91
N GLN A 81 13.16 -12.42 -24.03
CA GLN A 81 12.45 -11.57 -24.99
C GLN A 81 12.63 -10.09 -24.70
N VAL A 82 12.64 -9.69 -23.43
CA VAL A 82 12.95 -8.31 -23.03
C VAL A 82 14.36 -7.93 -23.44
N ALA A 83 15.33 -8.81 -23.17
CA ALA A 83 16.72 -8.58 -23.53
C ALA A 83 16.92 -8.44 -25.04
N GLU A 84 16.29 -9.31 -25.84
CA GLU A 84 16.29 -9.25 -27.30
C GLU A 84 15.70 -7.92 -27.81
N LYS A 85 14.56 -7.49 -27.27
CA LYS A 85 13.92 -6.23 -27.68
C LYS A 85 14.71 -4.98 -27.26
N LEU A 86 15.42 -5.03 -26.14
CA LEU A 86 16.24 -3.92 -25.66
C LEU A 86 17.68 -3.96 -26.22
N GLY A 87 18.07 -5.02 -26.94
CA GLY A 87 19.43 -5.19 -27.44
C GLY A 87 20.48 -5.39 -26.34
N ILE A 88 20.09 -5.99 -25.20
CA ILE A 88 20.96 -6.24 -24.04
C ILE A 88 21.07 -7.73 -23.72
N LYS A 89 21.90 -8.10 -22.75
CA LYS A 89 22.01 -9.48 -22.28
C LYS A 89 20.85 -9.83 -21.35
N GLN A 90 20.39 -11.08 -21.38
CA GLN A 90 19.38 -11.58 -20.42
C GLN A 90 19.81 -11.38 -18.97
N SER A 91 21.11 -11.55 -18.67
CA SER A 91 21.67 -11.31 -17.35
C SER A 91 21.45 -9.87 -16.86
N THR A 92 21.48 -8.89 -17.77
CA THR A 92 21.21 -7.48 -17.47
C THR A 92 19.75 -7.27 -17.07
N VAL A 93 18.81 -7.92 -17.76
CA VAL A 93 17.38 -7.88 -17.35
C VAL A 93 17.18 -8.51 -15.98
N SER A 94 17.85 -9.65 -15.71
CA SER A 94 17.80 -10.26 -14.38
C SER A 94 18.37 -9.36 -13.28
N GLU A 95 19.39 -8.55 -13.60
CA GLU A 95 19.97 -7.59 -12.67
C GLU A 95 19.02 -6.41 -12.42
N PHE A 96 18.32 -5.92 -13.46
CA PHE A 96 17.30 -4.89 -13.31
C PHE A 96 16.19 -5.34 -12.37
N GLU A 97 15.73 -6.58 -12.53
CA GLU A 97 14.64 -7.15 -11.71
C GLU A 97 15.06 -7.52 -10.28
N LYS A 98 16.35 -7.44 -9.95
CA LYS A 98 16.88 -7.62 -8.58
C LYS A 98 17.19 -6.30 -7.89
N SER A 99 17.23 -5.20 -8.63
CA SER A 99 17.57 -3.89 -8.10
C SER A 99 16.32 -3.20 -7.54
N GLU A 100 16.36 -2.86 -6.26
CA GLU A 100 15.32 -2.04 -5.63
C GLU A 100 15.38 -0.57 -6.06
N ARG A 101 16.53 -0.11 -6.58
CA ARG A 101 16.77 1.26 -7.04
C ARG A 101 17.38 1.29 -8.44
N PRO A 102 16.61 0.92 -9.48
CA PRO A 102 17.10 0.90 -10.84
C PRO A 102 17.45 2.30 -11.35
N ARG A 103 18.44 2.36 -12.25
CA ARG A 103 18.84 3.63 -12.90
C ARG A 103 17.69 4.15 -13.75
N LYS A 104 17.48 5.47 -13.73
CA LYS A 104 16.42 6.16 -14.49
C LYS A 104 16.34 5.74 -15.96
N GLU A 105 17.47 5.70 -16.66
CA GLU A 105 17.55 5.27 -18.06
C GLU A 105 16.99 3.86 -18.30
N ASN A 106 17.25 2.92 -17.38
CA ASN A 106 16.75 1.55 -17.51
C ASN A 106 15.24 1.49 -17.29
N ILE A 107 14.72 2.31 -16.36
CA ILE A 107 13.29 2.41 -16.08
C ILE A 107 12.56 2.95 -17.31
N GLU A 108 13.06 4.03 -17.91
CA GLU A 108 12.47 4.64 -19.11
C GLU A 108 12.40 3.62 -20.26
N ARG A 109 13.50 2.89 -20.53
CA ARG A 109 13.54 1.85 -21.56
C ARG A 109 12.57 0.70 -21.29
N LEU A 110 12.42 0.28 -20.04
CA LEU A 110 11.46 -0.77 -19.65
C LEU A 110 10.01 -0.27 -19.74
N ALA A 111 9.76 0.98 -19.33
CA ALA A 111 8.44 1.60 -19.35
C ALA A 111 7.91 1.74 -20.78
N GLU A 112 8.75 2.20 -21.70
CA GLU A 112 8.43 2.22 -23.13
C GLU A 112 8.09 0.82 -23.65
N LEU A 113 8.92 -0.18 -23.32
CA LEU A 113 8.70 -1.55 -23.78
C LEU A 113 7.43 -2.18 -23.20
N TYR A 114 7.13 -1.90 -21.94
CA TYR A 114 5.94 -2.41 -21.25
C TYR A 114 4.72 -1.52 -21.44
N ASN A 115 4.82 -0.42 -22.20
CA ASN A 115 3.73 0.53 -22.42
C ASN A 115 3.08 0.95 -21.09
N CYS A 116 3.90 1.39 -20.14
CA CYS A 116 3.51 1.96 -18.86
C CYS A 116 4.33 3.22 -18.58
N LYS A 117 4.00 3.94 -17.51
CA LYS A 117 4.77 5.11 -17.09
C LYS A 117 5.98 4.69 -16.23
N PRO A 118 7.12 5.41 -16.28
CA PRO A 118 8.30 5.11 -15.46
C PRO A 118 8.00 4.99 -13.97
N GLU A 119 7.10 5.82 -13.44
CA GLU A 119 6.70 5.84 -12.03
C GLU A 119 5.98 4.53 -11.65
N GLN A 120 5.34 3.86 -12.61
CA GLN A 120 4.67 2.58 -12.38
C GLN A 120 5.64 1.39 -12.23
N LEU A 121 6.94 1.61 -12.45
CA LEU A 121 7.99 0.57 -12.30
C LEU A 121 8.78 0.69 -11.00
N ILE A 122 8.37 1.61 -10.13
CA ILE A 122 8.97 1.86 -8.82
C ILE A 122 7.84 1.73 -7.79
N LEU A 123 8.16 1.10 -6.66
CA LEU A 123 7.34 1.18 -5.45
C LEU A 123 8.27 1.79 -4.39
N GLU A 124 7.78 2.79 -3.66
CA GLU A 124 8.53 3.37 -2.52
C GLU A 124 8.49 2.49 -1.28
#